data_AF-A0A5R9DUV2-F1
#
_entry.id   AF-A0A5R9DUV2-F1
#
_cell.length_a   1.000
_cell.length_b   1.000
_cell.length_c   1.000
_cell.angle_alpha   90.00
_cell.angle_beta   90.00
_cell.angle_gamma   90.00
#
_symmetry.space_group_name_H-M   'P 1'
#
loop_
_entity.id
_entity.type
_entity.pdbx_description
1 polymer ?
#
loop_
_entity_poly.entity_id
_entity_poly.type
_entity_poly.pdbx_seq_one_letter_code
_entity_poly.pdbx_strand_id
1 'polypeptide(L)'
;MSMSQSREDYVKFIYEHAGDESISNKTIAEGLEVSPASVSEMINKLAKKGLVINERYRGSALTPKGHLMAQEMVRKHEIWEYFLQNRLGYTKEEVHEFAEVLEHVTPKDLADRLAIYIEYPEEQVNRMSLEKTIYIGQLFSFYKALLTEKQQDMLSFYYEEDLSLSEIAEHFDISRQGVHDNIKRGEKSLLEYEKTLRLNEKREERMQLLNTLSELLTYKEAHSVIEKLIQIED
;
A
#
# COMPACT_ATOMS: atom_id res chain seq x y z
N MET A 1 -28.76 6.27 -6.33
CA MET A 1 -28.58 7.63 -5.77
C MET A 1 -27.47 8.31 -6.56
N SER A 2 -27.60 9.57 -6.94
CA SER A 2 -26.53 10.30 -7.66
C SER A 2 -25.42 10.63 -6.66
N MET A 3 -24.32 9.89 -6.75
CA MET A 3 -23.15 10.10 -5.90
C MET A 3 -22.29 11.21 -6.50
N SER A 4 -21.96 12.21 -5.69
CA SER A 4 -20.94 13.20 -6.04
C SER A 4 -19.60 12.46 -6.08
N GLN A 5 -18.99 12.36 -7.26
CA GLN A 5 -17.67 11.72 -7.38
C GLN A 5 -16.62 12.42 -6.54
N SER A 6 -16.04 11.64 -5.64
CA SER A 6 -15.12 12.12 -4.64
C SER A 6 -13.69 12.13 -5.18
N ARG A 7 -12.76 12.70 -4.41
CA ARG A 7 -11.32 12.59 -4.71
C ARG A 7 -10.81 11.15 -4.54
N GLU A 8 -11.48 10.38 -3.68
CA GLU A 8 -11.13 9.00 -3.36
C GLU A 8 -11.41 8.10 -4.56
N ASP A 9 -12.54 8.29 -5.25
CA ASP A 9 -12.94 7.49 -6.42
C ASP A 9 -11.90 7.59 -7.54
N TYR A 10 -11.36 8.80 -7.76
CA TYR A 10 -10.27 9.00 -8.74
C TYR A 10 -8.99 8.29 -8.34
N VAL A 11 -8.63 8.35 -7.06
CA VAL A 11 -7.40 7.74 -6.55
C VAL A 11 -7.53 6.21 -6.57
N LYS A 12 -8.67 5.66 -6.15
CA LYS A 12 -9.02 4.24 -6.21
C LYS A 12 -9.04 3.73 -7.65
N PHE A 13 -9.70 4.46 -8.56
CA PHE A 13 -9.77 4.08 -9.98
C PHE A 13 -8.38 4.01 -10.63
N ILE A 14 -7.52 5.00 -10.40
CA ILE A 14 -6.14 4.99 -10.93
C ILE A 14 -5.38 3.77 -10.38
N TYR A 15 -5.50 3.48 -9.08
CA TYR A 15 -4.85 2.33 -8.47
C TYR A 15 -5.27 1.01 -9.12
N GLU A 16 -6.57 0.78 -9.27
CA GLU A 16 -7.11 -0.48 -9.81
C GLU A 16 -6.77 -0.71 -11.30
N HIS A 17 -6.59 0.36 -12.07
CA HIS A 17 -6.41 0.28 -13.53
C HIS A 17 -4.99 0.54 -14.01
N ALA A 18 -4.15 1.15 -13.18
CA ALA A 18 -2.77 1.52 -13.55
C ALA A 18 -1.71 0.95 -12.61
N GLY A 19 -2.05 0.68 -11.34
CA GLY A 19 -1.05 0.35 -10.32
C GLY A 19 0.04 1.42 -10.27
N ASP A 20 1.28 0.99 -10.52
CA ASP A 20 2.47 1.86 -10.59
C ASP A 20 2.62 2.62 -11.93
N GLU A 21 1.85 2.25 -12.96
CA GLU A 21 1.93 2.87 -14.29
C GLU A 21 1.09 4.15 -14.38
N SER A 22 1.30 4.90 -15.47
CA SER A 22 0.53 6.10 -15.77
C SER A 22 -0.73 5.79 -16.58
N ILE A 23 -1.86 6.41 -16.21
CA ILE A 23 -3.14 6.27 -16.91
C ILE A 23 -3.56 7.57 -17.60
N SER A 24 -4.16 7.43 -18.79
CA SER A 24 -4.61 8.57 -19.58
C SER A 24 -5.87 9.22 -18.98
N ASN A 25 -5.99 10.55 -19.08
CA ASN A 25 -7.21 11.25 -18.67
C ASN A 25 -8.46 10.78 -19.43
N LYS A 26 -8.28 10.25 -20.65
CA LYS A 26 -9.37 9.66 -21.44
C LYS A 26 -9.91 8.41 -20.74
N THR A 27 -9.02 7.50 -20.34
CA THR A 27 -9.39 6.26 -19.64
C THR A 27 -10.09 6.57 -18.31
N ILE A 28 -9.59 7.54 -17.54
CA ILE A 28 -10.24 7.98 -16.30
C ILE A 28 -11.63 8.56 -16.59
N ALA A 29 -11.77 9.37 -17.63
CA ALA A 29 -13.06 9.98 -18.00
C ALA A 29 -14.10 8.93 -18.38
N GLU A 30 -13.69 7.93 -19.18
CA GLU A 30 -14.56 6.84 -19.61
C GLU A 30 -14.95 5.94 -18.43
N GLY A 31 -13.99 5.54 -17.59
CA GLY A 31 -14.26 4.61 -16.49
C GLY A 31 -15.04 5.21 -15.32
N LEU A 32 -14.87 6.50 -15.05
CA LEU A 32 -15.69 7.22 -14.07
C LEU A 32 -16.93 7.87 -14.69
N GLU A 33 -17.20 7.70 -15.99
CA GLU A 33 -18.35 8.34 -16.66
C GLU A 33 -18.43 9.87 -16.45
N VAL A 34 -17.27 10.54 -16.47
CA VAL A 34 -17.13 11.99 -16.26
C VAL A 34 -16.61 12.71 -17.48
N SER A 35 -16.83 14.03 -17.54
CA SER A 35 -16.26 14.83 -18.61
C SER A 35 -14.72 14.89 -18.53
N PRO A 36 -13.99 14.91 -19.65
CA PRO A 36 -12.52 15.08 -19.65
C PRO A 36 -12.05 16.38 -18.98
N ALA A 37 -12.89 17.42 -18.99
CA ALA A 37 -12.63 18.67 -18.28
C ALA A 37 -12.65 18.47 -16.76
N SER A 38 -13.64 17.72 -16.25
CA SER A 38 -13.74 17.35 -14.83
C SER A 38 -12.53 16.53 -14.38
N VAL A 39 -12.08 15.58 -15.21
CA VAL A 39 -10.87 14.80 -14.92
C VAL A 39 -9.65 15.71 -14.79
N SER A 40 -9.45 16.58 -15.77
CA SER A 40 -8.30 17.49 -15.79
C SER A 40 -8.31 18.42 -14.57
N GLU A 41 -9.47 18.92 -14.15
CA GLU A 41 -9.62 19.71 -12.94
C GLU A 41 -9.30 18.89 -11.68
N MET A 42 -9.82 17.66 -11.58
CA MET A 42 -9.61 16.80 -10.42
C MET A 42 -8.16 16.35 -10.29
N ILE A 43 -7.53 15.90 -11.36
CA ILE A 43 -6.11 15.53 -11.40
C ILE A 43 -5.24 16.70 -10.95
N ASN A 44 -5.54 17.92 -11.40
CA ASN A 44 -4.81 19.12 -10.93
C ASN A 44 -5.00 19.35 -9.42
N LYS A 45 -6.21 19.13 -8.88
CA LYS A 45 -6.46 19.23 -7.43
C LYS A 45 -5.72 18.15 -6.64
N LEU A 46 -5.66 16.92 -7.16
CA LEU A 46 -4.95 15.79 -6.55
C LEU A 46 -3.43 16.00 -6.59
N ALA A 47 -2.90 16.52 -7.70
CA ALA A 47 -1.48 16.84 -7.86
C ALA A 47 -1.04 17.90 -6.86
N LYS A 48 -1.85 18.97 -6.67
CA LYS A 48 -1.61 19.98 -5.62
C LYS A 48 -1.59 19.41 -4.20
N LYS A 49 -2.23 18.26 -3.96
CA LYS A 49 -2.22 17.56 -2.67
C LYS A 49 -1.11 16.51 -2.53
N GLY A 50 -0.30 16.33 -3.58
CA GLY A 50 0.76 15.34 -3.66
C GLY A 50 0.25 13.90 -3.72
N LEU A 51 -0.96 13.68 -4.25
CA LEU A 51 -1.56 12.33 -4.38
C LEU A 51 -1.30 11.72 -5.76
N VAL A 52 -1.14 12.56 -6.78
CA VAL A 52 -0.81 12.12 -8.14
C VAL A 52 0.31 12.96 -8.73
N ILE A 53 1.07 12.38 -9.64
CA ILE A 53 1.94 13.08 -10.58
C ILE A 53 1.28 13.07 -11.96
N ASN A 54 1.34 14.18 -12.67
CA ASN A 54 0.81 14.31 -14.02
C ASN A 54 1.93 14.74 -14.95
N GLU A 55 2.35 13.83 -15.82
CA GLU A 55 3.35 14.08 -16.85
C GLU A 55 2.68 14.38 -18.18
N ARG A 56 3.12 15.47 -18.84
CA ARG A 56 2.63 15.80 -20.18
C ARG A 56 2.82 14.60 -21.10
N TYR A 57 1.75 14.22 -21.78
CA TYR A 57 1.67 13.11 -22.76
C TYR A 57 1.78 11.69 -22.20
N ARG A 58 2.17 11.50 -20.93
CA ARG A 58 2.23 10.17 -20.27
C ARG A 58 1.00 9.88 -19.42
N GLY A 59 0.31 10.89 -18.94
CA GLY A 59 -0.91 10.73 -18.13
C GLY A 59 -0.63 10.94 -16.64
N SER A 60 -1.50 10.39 -15.81
CA SER A 60 -1.45 10.56 -14.35
C SER A 60 -1.04 9.25 -13.67
N ALA A 61 -0.14 9.30 -12.71
CA ALA A 61 0.24 8.16 -11.87
C ALA A 61 0.09 8.55 -10.39
N LEU A 62 -0.13 7.56 -9.52
CA LEU A 62 -0.22 7.80 -8.08
C LEU A 62 1.18 8.05 -7.50
N THR A 63 1.27 8.95 -6.53
CA THR A 63 2.46 9.04 -5.66
C THR A 63 2.40 7.94 -4.60
N PRO A 64 3.47 7.69 -3.81
CA PRO A 64 3.38 6.79 -2.66
C PRO A 64 2.24 7.15 -1.69
N LYS A 65 1.99 8.44 -1.49
CA LYS A 65 0.85 8.94 -0.69
C LYS A 65 -0.51 8.63 -1.34
N GLY A 66 -0.59 8.71 -2.67
CA GLY A 66 -1.77 8.33 -3.44
C GLY A 66 -2.08 6.84 -3.32
N HIS A 67 -1.06 5.99 -3.43
CA HIS A 67 -1.19 4.54 -3.25
C HIS A 67 -1.75 4.19 -1.88
N LEU A 68 -1.18 4.74 -0.80
CA LEU A 68 -1.67 4.51 0.57
C LEU A 68 -3.15 4.90 0.74
N MET A 69 -3.57 5.98 0.10
CA MET A 69 -4.96 6.43 0.14
C MET A 69 -5.88 5.49 -0.66
N ALA A 70 -5.48 5.10 -1.87
CA ALA A 70 -6.25 4.16 -2.70
C ALA A 70 -6.44 2.82 -2.00
N GLN A 71 -5.35 2.29 -1.46
CA GLN A 71 -5.32 1.10 -0.63
C GLN A 71 -6.29 1.21 0.56
N GLU A 72 -6.25 2.31 1.30
CA GLU A 72 -7.19 2.49 2.40
C GLU A 72 -8.66 2.41 1.95
N MET A 73 -8.98 2.96 0.78
CA MET A 73 -10.33 2.87 0.20
C MET A 73 -10.69 1.43 -0.16
N VAL A 74 -9.85 0.75 -0.95
CA VAL A 74 -10.05 -0.66 -1.33
C VAL A 74 -10.25 -1.54 -0.09
N ARG A 75 -9.44 -1.36 0.95
CA ARG A 75 -9.58 -2.12 2.20
C ARG A 75 -10.92 -1.85 2.90
N LYS A 76 -11.37 -0.60 2.96
CA LYS A 76 -12.68 -0.28 3.55
C LYS A 76 -13.80 -0.93 2.77
N HIS A 77 -13.71 -0.91 1.43
CA HIS A 77 -14.62 -1.62 0.54
C HIS A 77 -14.74 -3.09 0.95
N GLU A 78 -13.61 -3.81 0.95
CA GLU A 78 -13.58 -5.25 1.18
C GLU A 78 -14.05 -5.64 2.59
N ILE A 79 -13.72 -4.84 3.62
CA ILE A 79 -14.23 -5.05 4.98
C ILE A 79 -15.76 -4.94 5.01
N TRP A 80 -16.32 -3.93 4.35
CA TRP A 80 -17.76 -3.78 4.25
C TRP A 80 -18.39 -4.90 3.45
N GLU A 81 -17.82 -5.28 2.31
CA GLU A 81 -18.33 -6.40 1.52
C GLU A 81 -18.38 -7.68 2.34
N TYR A 82 -17.29 -7.96 3.06
CA TYR A 82 -17.19 -9.13 3.92
C TYR A 82 -18.22 -9.09 5.05
N PHE A 83 -18.38 -7.96 5.73
CA PHE A 83 -19.36 -7.82 6.80
C PHE A 83 -20.80 -8.02 6.29
N LEU A 84 -21.15 -7.35 5.19
CA LEU A 84 -22.49 -7.42 4.61
C LEU A 84 -22.84 -8.85 4.16
N GLN A 85 -21.89 -9.57 3.56
CA GLN A 85 -22.09 -10.96 3.15
C GLN A 85 -22.14 -11.91 4.35
N ASN A 86 -21.14 -11.87 5.23
CA ASN A 86 -20.93 -12.91 6.25
C ASN A 86 -21.68 -12.68 7.56
N ARG A 87 -22.18 -11.47 7.80
CA ARG A 87 -22.94 -11.15 9.03
C ARG A 87 -24.38 -10.75 8.75
N LEU A 88 -24.65 -10.12 7.61
CA LEU A 88 -26.00 -9.67 7.26
C LEU A 88 -26.66 -10.50 6.15
N GLY A 89 -25.93 -11.38 5.46
CA GLY A 89 -26.48 -12.34 4.50
C GLY A 89 -26.84 -11.73 3.15
N TYR A 90 -26.26 -10.59 2.78
CA TYR A 90 -26.43 -10.01 1.45
C TYR A 90 -25.71 -10.85 0.38
N THR A 91 -26.22 -10.81 -0.86
CA THR A 91 -25.54 -11.44 -2.00
C THR A 91 -24.43 -10.55 -2.57
N LYS A 92 -23.53 -11.13 -3.38
CA LYS A 92 -22.44 -10.36 -4.01
C LYS A 92 -22.95 -9.23 -4.89
N GLU A 93 -24.08 -9.43 -5.56
CA GLU A 93 -24.71 -8.46 -6.45
C GLU A 93 -25.26 -7.26 -5.70
N GLU A 94 -25.77 -7.46 -4.48
CA GLU A 94 -26.34 -6.40 -3.66
C GLU A 94 -25.27 -5.59 -2.93
N VAL A 95 -24.15 -6.24 -2.60
CA VAL A 95 -23.15 -5.72 -1.66
C VAL A 95 -22.32 -4.56 -2.22
N HIS A 96 -22.00 -4.60 -3.51
CA HIS A 96 -21.05 -3.66 -4.11
C HIS A 96 -21.51 -2.20 -3.95
N GLU A 97 -22.78 -1.90 -4.25
CA GLU A 97 -23.32 -0.53 -4.14
C GLU A 97 -23.30 -0.01 -2.69
N PHE A 98 -23.53 -0.88 -1.70
CA PHE A 98 -23.49 -0.49 -0.30
C PHE A 98 -22.06 -0.27 0.19
N ALA A 99 -21.13 -1.14 -0.20
CA ALA A 99 -19.72 -1.02 0.18
C ALA A 99 -19.09 0.26 -0.39
N GLU A 100 -19.38 0.60 -1.65
CA GLU A 100 -18.97 1.86 -2.29
C GLU A 100 -19.44 3.09 -1.50
N VAL A 101 -20.68 3.10 -1.00
CA VAL A 101 -21.16 4.23 -0.18
C VAL A 101 -20.45 4.27 1.17
N LEU A 102 -20.29 3.11 1.81
CA LEU A 102 -19.82 3.00 3.18
C LEU A 102 -18.33 3.28 3.30
N GLU A 103 -17.51 2.96 2.31
CA GLU A 103 -16.06 3.17 2.37
C GLU A 103 -15.67 4.65 2.56
N HIS A 104 -16.36 5.57 1.89
CA HIS A 104 -16.09 7.02 1.96
C HIS A 104 -16.42 7.63 3.31
N VAL A 105 -17.43 7.08 3.98
CA VAL A 105 -17.94 7.63 5.26
C VAL A 105 -17.39 6.88 6.47
N THR A 106 -16.47 5.95 6.26
CA THR A 106 -15.89 5.12 7.33
C THR A 106 -14.50 5.65 7.74
N PRO A 107 -14.35 6.20 8.96
CA PRO A 107 -13.05 6.55 9.50
C PRO A 107 -12.16 5.31 9.64
N LYS A 108 -10.84 5.48 9.49
CA LYS A 108 -9.87 4.38 9.57
C LYS A 108 -10.00 3.54 10.85
N ASP A 109 -10.13 4.17 12.02
CA ASP A 109 -10.28 3.46 13.30
C ASP A 109 -11.54 2.59 13.35
N LEU A 110 -12.64 3.04 12.73
CA LEU A 110 -13.88 2.24 12.66
C LEU A 110 -13.68 1.02 11.76
N ALA A 111 -13.06 1.20 10.59
CA ALA A 111 -12.73 0.09 9.70
C ALA A 111 -11.81 -0.94 10.38
N ASP A 112 -10.78 -0.47 11.10
CA ASP A 112 -9.84 -1.31 11.82
C ASP A 112 -10.55 -2.16 12.90
N ARG A 113 -11.45 -1.55 13.69
CA ARG A 113 -12.24 -2.27 14.70
C ARG A 113 -13.25 -3.24 14.07
N LEU A 114 -13.88 -2.85 12.96
CA LEU A 114 -14.82 -3.70 12.25
C LEU A 114 -14.12 -4.95 11.70
N ALA A 115 -12.94 -4.79 11.10
CA ALA A 115 -12.13 -5.91 10.62
C ALA A 115 -11.78 -6.92 11.73
N ILE A 116 -11.43 -6.42 12.93
CA ILE A 116 -11.21 -7.28 14.10
C ILE A 116 -12.49 -8.00 14.51
N TYR A 117 -13.61 -7.27 14.62
CA TYR A 117 -14.88 -7.81 15.07
C TYR A 117 -15.43 -8.92 14.15
N ILE A 118 -15.23 -8.80 12.84
CA ILE A 118 -15.72 -9.77 11.86
C ILE A 118 -14.74 -10.93 11.63
N GLU A 119 -13.59 -10.94 12.32
CA GLU A 119 -12.51 -11.90 12.10
C GLU A 119 -12.08 -11.92 10.62
N TYR A 120 -11.92 -10.74 10.03
CA TYR A 120 -11.61 -10.58 8.62
C TYR A 120 -10.34 -11.38 8.24
N PRO A 121 -10.37 -12.28 7.23
CA PRO A 121 -9.29 -13.24 6.98
C PRO A 121 -7.94 -12.57 6.70
N GLU A 122 -6.88 -13.06 7.36
CA GLU A 122 -5.50 -12.56 7.19
C GLU A 122 -5.03 -12.63 5.72
N GLU A 123 -5.50 -13.62 4.96
CA GLU A 123 -5.18 -13.76 3.53
C GLU A 123 -5.78 -12.65 2.64
N GLN A 124 -6.94 -12.09 3.02
CA GLN A 124 -7.56 -10.96 2.31
C GLN A 124 -6.98 -9.62 2.79
N VAL A 125 -6.57 -9.54 4.06
CA VAL A 125 -5.64 -8.49 4.52
C VAL A 125 -4.35 -8.51 3.68
N ASN A 126 -3.98 -9.68 3.13
CA ASN A 126 -2.71 -9.89 2.43
C ASN A 126 -2.61 -9.45 0.97
N ARG A 127 -3.69 -9.19 0.23
CA ARG A 127 -3.57 -8.63 -1.14
C ARG A 127 -3.01 -7.20 -1.15
N MET A 128 -3.43 -6.39 -0.18
CA MET A 128 -2.75 -5.12 0.14
C MET A 128 -1.60 -5.30 1.14
N SER A 129 -1.54 -6.41 1.88
CA SER A 129 -0.35 -6.67 2.66
C SER A 129 0.85 -6.96 1.79
N LEU A 130 0.77 -7.42 0.53
CA LEU A 130 2.02 -7.78 -0.16
C LEU A 130 2.95 -6.56 -0.25
N GLU A 131 2.45 -5.40 -0.67
CA GLU A 131 3.20 -4.14 -0.65
C GLU A 131 3.60 -3.73 0.76
N LYS A 132 2.70 -3.84 1.75
CA LYS A 132 3.03 -3.52 3.15
C LYS A 132 4.07 -4.48 3.75
N THR A 133 4.01 -5.75 3.42
CA THR A 133 4.85 -6.86 3.88
C THR A 133 6.21 -6.74 3.24
N ILE A 134 6.27 -6.43 1.94
CA ILE A 134 7.50 -6.05 1.23
C ILE A 134 8.09 -4.80 1.88
N TYR A 135 7.30 -3.75 2.08
CA TYR A 135 7.77 -2.50 2.68
C TYR A 135 8.28 -2.71 4.10
N ILE A 136 7.53 -3.41 4.96
CA ILE A 136 7.97 -3.73 6.32
C ILE A 136 9.20 -4.65 6.28
N GLY A 137 9.28 -5.61 5.36
CA GLY A 137 10.46 -6.46 5.16
C GLY A 137 11.70 -5.64 4.78
N GLN A 138 11.55 -4.65 3.90
CA GLN A 138 12.61 -3.69 3.57
C GLN A 138 13.00 -2.84 4.79
N LEU A 139 12.04 -2.31 5.55
CA LEU A 139 12.36 -1.58 6.78
C LEU A 139 13.06 -2.49 7.80
N PHE A 140 12.65 -3.75 7.89
CA PHE A 140 13.26 -4.74 8.78
C PHE A 140 14.72 -5.00 8.40
N SER A 141 15.06 -5.12 7.11
CA SER A 141 16.45 -5.31 6.69
C SER A 141 17.36 -4.15 7.12
N PHE A 142 16.85 -2.92 7.16
CA PHE A 142 17.60 -1.74 7.64
C PHE A 142 17.65 -1.61 9.16
N TYR A 143 16.54 -1.88 9.83
CA TYR A 143 16.35 -1.47 11.22
C TYR A 143 16.26 -2.62 12.22
N LYS A 144 16.38 -3.89 11.79
CA LYS A 144 16.25 -5.04 12.70
C LYS A 144 17.16 -4.96 13.92
N ALA A 145 18.37 -4.44 13.76
CA ALA A 145 19.33 -4.26 14.85
C ALA A 145 18.91 -3.22 15.93
N LEU A 146 17.88 -2.42 15.65
CA LEU A 146 17.33 -1.44 16.60
C LEU A 146 16.14 -1.98 17.39
N LEU A 147 15.61 -3.13 16.99
CA LEU A 147 14.51 -3.79 17.69
C LEU A 147 15.01 -4.53 18.93
N THR A 148 14.08 -4.90 19.81
CA THR A 148 14.39 -5.86 20.88
C THR A 148 14.60 -7.26 20.31
N GLU A 149 15.44 -8.09 20.94
CA GLU A 149 15.70 -9.47 20.50
C GLU A 149 14.39 -10.23 20.23
N LYS A 150 13.44 -10.17 21.16
CA LYS A 150 12.14 -10.85 21.00
C LYS A 150 11.33 -10.35 19.80
N GLN A 151 11.37 -9.05 19.49
CA GLN A 151 10.71 -8.52 18.29
C GLN A 151 11.45 -8.94 17.02
N GLN A 152 12.78 -8.88 17.05
CA GLN A 152 13.63 -9.29 15.93
C GLN A 152 13.39 -10.75 15.56
N ASP A 153 13.39 -11.65 16.53
CA ASP A 153 13.19 -13.08 16.26
C ASP A 153 11.79 -13.35 15.69
N MET A 154 10.73 -12.78 16.29
CA MET A 154 9.36 -12.96 15.81
C MET A 154 9.14 -12.37 14.41
N LEU A 155 9.74 -11.23 14.10
CA LEU A 155 9.67 -10.61 12.78
C LEU A 155 10.49 -11.39 11.75
N SER A 156 11.64 -11.95 12.13
CA SER A 156 12.46 -12.81 11.26
C SER A 156 11.69 -14.08 10.88
N PHE A 157 11.12 -14.78 11.87
CA PHE A 157 10.29 -15.95 11.58
C PHE A 157 9.09 -15.64 10.68
N TYR A 158 8.47 -14.47 10.85
CA TYR A 158 7.29 -14.09 10.08
C TYR A 158 7.62 -13.59 8.67
N TYR A 159 8.66 -12.76 8.49
CA TYR A 159 8.96 -12.07 7.22
C TYR A 159 10.12 -12.70 6.42
N GLU A 160 11.05 -13.41 7.07
CA GLU A 160 12.20 -14.04 6.40
C GLU A 160 11.99 -15.56 6.24
N GLU A 161 11.28 -16.21 7.17
CA GLU A 161 11.06 -17.67 7.15
C GLU A 161 9.62 -18.09 6.82
N ASP A 162 8.72 -17.14 6.58
CA ASP A 162 7.30 -17.37 6.22
C ASP A 162 6.50 -18.24 7.22
N LEU A 163 6.87 -18.25 8.51
CA LEU A 163 6.10 -18.97 9.53
C LEU A 163 4.76 -18.28 9.83
N SER A 164 3.73 -19.10 10.05
CA SER A 164 2.43 -18.63 10.51
C SER A 164 2.48 -18.18 11.98
N LEU A 165 1.54 -17.33 12.39
CA LEU A 165 1.42 -16.88 13.79
C LEU A 165 1.24 -18.04 14.78
N SER A 166 0.65 -19.16 14.34
CA SER A 166 0.46 -20.36 15.15
C SER A 166 1.78 -21.12 15.33
N GLU A 167 2.58 -21.27 14.27
CA GLU A 167 3.91 -21.90 14.34
C GLU A 167 4.87 -21.08 15.21
N ILE A 168 4.84 -19.76 15.08
CA ILE A 168 5.63 -18.86 15.95
C ILE A 168 5.14 -18.96 17.40
N ALA A 169 3.82 -19.04 17.62
CA ALA A 169 3.26 -19.16 18.96
C ALA A 169 3.73 -20.44 19.67
N GLU A 170 3.75 -21.56 18.94
CA GLU A 170 4.30 -22.83 19.40
C GLU A 170 5.79 -22.72 19.70
N HIS A 171 6.57 -22.08 18.82
CA HIS A 171 8.02 -21.89 19.01
C HIS A 171 8.37 -21.11 20.29
N PHE A 172 7.60 -20.07 20.60
CA PHE A 172 7.85 -19.20 21.76
C PHE A 172 7.08 -19.58 23.03
N ASP A 173 6.25 -20.62 22.99
CA ASP A 173 5.32 -21.00 24.07
C ASP A 173 4.47 -19.82 24.56
N ILE A 174 3.86 -19.10 23.62
CA ILE A 174 2.94 -17.98 23.90
C ILE A 174 1.65 -18.12 23.10
N SER A 175 0.66 -17.28 23.38
CA SER A 175 -0.56 -17.27 22.58
C SER A 175 -0.33 -16.69 21.18
N ARG A 176 -1.11 -17.17 20.19
CA ARG A 176 -1.18 -16.59 18.83
C ARG A 176 -1.42 -15.07 18.86
N GLN A 177 -2.27 -14.61 19.78
CA GLN A 177 -2.50 -13.18 19.99
C GLN A 177 -1.25 -12.46 20.52
N GLY A 178 -0.49 -13.09 21.41
CA GLY A 178 0.77 -12.56 21.93
C GLY A 178 1.86 -12.43 20.85
N VAL A 179 1.89 -13.33 19.87
CA VAL A 179 2.74 -13.21 18.67
C VAL A 179 2.29 -12.01 17.83
N HIS A 180 1.01 -11.96 17.47
CA HIS A 180 0.43 -10.87 16.67
C HIS A 180 0.75 -9.50 17.28
N ASP A 181 0.57 -9.34 18.60
CA ASP A 181 0.83 -8.07 19.29
C ASP A 181 2.32 -7.69 19.28
N ASN A 182 3.23 -8.66 19.35
CA ASN A 182 4.67 -8.39 19.26
C ASN A 182 5.08 -7.97 17.86
N ILE A 183 4.61 -8.68 16.83
CA ILE A 183 4.86 -8.33 15.42
C ILE A 183 4.33 -6.92 15.14
N LYS A 184 3.11 -6.60 15.56
CA LYS A 184 2.52 -5.26 15.37
C LYS A 184 3.29 -4.15 16.09
N ARG A 185 3.81 -4.42 17.30
CA ARG A 185 4.69 -3.46 17.99
C ARG A 185 6.02 -3.28 17.25
N GLY A 186 6.60 -4.37 16.75
CA GLY A 186 7.82 -4.33 15.93
C GLY A 186 7.62 -3.54 14.64
N GLU A 187 6.56 -3.84 13.87
CA GLU A 187 6.14 -3.07 12.68
C GLU A 187 6.06 -1.57 12.98
N LYS A 188 5.42 -1.20 14.10
CA LYS A 188 5.30 0.20 14.52
C LYS A 188 6.65 0.84 14.80
N SER A 189 7.55 0.14 15.50
CA SER A 189 8.91 0.64 15.75
C SER A 189 9.70 0.85 14.45
N LEU A 190 9.61 -0.08 13.50
CA LEU A 190 10.24 0.06 12.18
C LEU A 190 9.76 1.32 11.45
N LEU A 191 8.45 1.57 11.45
CA LEU A 191 7.87 2.77 10.85
C LEU A 191 8.31 4.07 11.54
N GLU A 192 8.43 4.05 12.88
CA GLU A 192 8.93 5.20 13.65
C GLU A 192 10.41 5.48 13.36
N TYR A 193 11.22 4.43 13.19
CA TYR A 193 12.61 4.56 12.77
C TYR A 193 12.72 5.13 11.36
N GLU A 194 11.95 4.62 10.40
CA GLU A 194 11.96 5.15 9.04
C GLU A 194 11.57 6.63 9.00
N LYS A 195 10.53 7.03 9.73
CA LYS A 195 10.14 8.45 9.84
C LYS A 195 11.28 9.35 10.32
N THR A 196 12.17 8.83 11.16
CA THR A 196 13.26 9.60 11.78
C THR A 196 14.55 9.54 10.96
N LEU A 197 14.93 8.35 10.51
CA LEU A 197 16.22 8.05 9.89
C LEU A 197 16.17 8.14 8.36
N ARG A 198 15.01 7.81 7.78
CA ARG A 198 14.69 7.89 6.35
C ARG A 198 15.66 7.11 5.47
N LEU A 199 16.13 5.94 5.93
CA LEU A 199 17.14 5.15 5.21
C LEU A 199 16.55 4.49 3.97
N ASN A 200 15.34 3.91 4.08
CA ASN A 200 14.71 3.28 2.93
C ASN A 200 14.29 4.33 1.89
N GLU A 201 13.69 5.45 2.32
CA GLU A 201 13.35 6.56 1.42
C GLU A 201 14.59 7.09 0.68
N LYS A 202 15.70 7.31 1.40
CA LYS A 202 16.96 7.74 0.76
C LYS A 202 17.52 6.69 -0.19
N ARG A 203 17.32 5.38 0.07
CA ARG A 203 17.71 4.33 -0.88
C ARG A 203 16.87 4.42 -2.15
N GLU A 204 15.56 4.56 -2.03
CA GLU A 204 14.67 4.71 -3.18
C GLU A 204 15.07 5.93 -4.03
N GLU A 205 15.35 7.07 -3.40
CA GLU A 205 15.87 8.25 -4.09
C GLU A 205 17.20 7.97 -4.81
N ARG A 206 18.16 7.26 -4.15
CA ARG A 206 19.43 6.88 -4.80
C ARG A 206 19.21 5.95 -5.99
N MET A 207 18.34 4.96 -5.85
CA MET A 207 18.03 4.01 -6.93
C MET A 207 17.39 4.69 -8.13
N GLN A 208 16.48 5.64 -7.90
CA GLN A 208 15.90 6.45 -8.97
C GLN A 208 16.98 7.27 -9.71
N LEU A 209 17.91 7.87 -8.97
CA LEU A 209 19.02 8.62 -9.56
C LEU A 209 19.98 7.71 -10.34
N LEU A 210 20.30 6.52 -9.83
CA LEU A 210 21.16 5.54 -10.51
C LEU A 210 20.51 5.03 -11.80
N ASN A 211 19.21 4.72 -11.77
CA ASN A 211 18.46 4.31 -12.96
C ASN A 211 18.43 5.44 -14.00
N THR A 212 18.12 6.66 -13.58
CA THR A 212 18.15 7.84 -14.45
C THR A 212 19.54 8.03 -15.06
N LEU A 213 20.61 7.90 -14.26
CA LEU A 213 21.98 8.02 -14.75
C LEU A 213 22.31 6.92 -15.76
N SER A 214 21.85 5.69 -15.52
CA SER A 214 22.02 4.57 -16.46
C SER A 214 21.38 4.89 -17.82
N GLU A 215 20.19 5.50 -17.83
CA GLU A 215 19.49 5.86 -19.07
C GLU A 215 20.16 7.01 -19.85
N LEU A 216 20.83 7.93 -19.14
CA LEU A 216 21.45 9.11 -19.74
C LEU A 216 22.84 8.86 -20.32
N LEU A 217 23.54 7.84 -19.83
CA LEU A 217 24.89 7.55 -20.28
C LEU A 217 24.87 6.74 -21.57
N THR A 218 25.90 6.92 -22.39
CA THR A 218 26.07 6.20 -23.67
C THR A 218 27.31 5.32 -23.69
N TYR A 219 28.23 5.55 -22.74
CA TYR A 219 29.47 4.78 -22.61
C TYR A 219 29.19 3.45 -21.89
N LYS A 220 29.66 2.35 -22.48
CA LYS A 220 29.45 0.98 -21.96
C LYS A 220 30.14 0.76 -20.61
N GLU A 221 31.32 1.35 -20.44
CA GLU A 221 32.10 1.28 -19.20
C GLU A 221 31.38 1.97 -18.05
N ALA A 222 30.68 3.07 -18.34
CA ALA A 222 29.94 3.81 -17.33
C ALA A 222 28.68 3.05 -16.88
N HIS A 223 27.99 2.37 -17.80
CA HIS A 223 26.90 1.45 -17.45
C HIS A 223 27.38 0.33 -16.54
N SER A 224 28.52 -0.29 -16.83
CA SER A 224 29.05 -1.38 -16.00
C SER A 224 29.36 -0.94 -14.57
N VAL A 225 29.75 0.32 -14.35
CA VAL A 225 29.94 0.88 -13.01
C VAL A 225 28.60 1.12 -12.31
N ILE A 226 27.58 1.60 -13.04
CA ILE A 226 26.24 1.84 -12.46
C ILE A 226 25.55 0.53 -12.11
N GLU A 227 25.65 -0.50 -12.95
CA GLU A 227 25.13 -1.84 -12.65
C GLU A 227 25.72 -2.38 -11.34
N LYS A 228 27.01 -2.15 -11.09
CA LYS A 228 27.66 -2.51 -9.82
C LYS A 228 27.16 -1.69 -8.64
N LEU A 229 26.85 -0.41 -8.84
CA LEU A 229 26.29 0.44 -7.78
C LEU A 229 24.87 0.00 -7.41
N ILE A 230 24.06 -0.36 -8.41
CA ILE A 230 22.72 -0.92 -8.21
C ILE A 230 22.80 -2.23 -7.41
N GLN A 231 23.72 -3.13 -7.77
CA GLN A 231 23.95 -4.39 -7.04
C GLN A 231 24.38 -4.22 -5.57
N ILE A 232 24.90 -3.06 -5.17
CA ILE A 232 25.28 -2.78 -3.78
C ILE A 232 24.06 -2.36 -2.95
N GLU A 233 23.02 -1.82 -3.59
CA GLU A 233 21.81 -1.31 -2.93
C GLU A 233 20.70 -2.38 -2.80
N ASP A 234 20.80 -3.47 -3.58
CA ASP A 234 19.95 -4.67 -3.54
C ASP A 234 20.41 -5.70 -2.49
#